data_AF-A0A6N9AS00-F1
#
_entry.id   AF-A0A6N9AS00-F1
#
_cell.length_a   1.000
_cell.length_b   1.000
_cell.length_c   1.000
_cell.angle_alpha   90.00
_cell.angle_beta   90.00
_cell.angle_gamma   90.00
#
_symmetry.space_group_name_H-M   'P 1'
#
loop_
_entity.id
_entity.type
_entity.pdbx_description
1 polymer ?
#
loop_
_entity_poly.entity_id
_entity_poly.type
_entity_poly.pdbx_seq_one_letter_code
_entity_poly.pdbx_strand_id
1 'polypeptide(L)'
;MTSISITTPMPPPEWALLQKESMKAQARACAYFYSRYFDEQGYMRCVPRWGGDDGPDDAIENLTGWPTLYMMGGPEELLAMSNLAQDGHIKQYTEAKTVDVPFCRDGMYYKEFPVMFDWLHNGESMSVFGDLGLCDPDAEEFERRVRLWSGFYMDEDPGARNYDPEHRIIRSLFNGSRGPMLRKAEPIDWAGDPIEEGRFVLAHGERNFQEMLGHFKDYTDVIGDHPSNMLATGLAFNAYALTGEDKFRDWILEYVDAWVERTRANGGIIPTNIGLDGAIGGACDGKWYGGCYGWGFTTVAPQDGRTVHRDTIHLGLSGFSHALLLTGDRSYAAPWSEMIDLINENGREEDGQMVYPNKYGDDGWYNFTPGPYNVGAMETWYWSMTKEARARCADDAWVRYLSGEHPTYPEEALQADLASVRQKVESVRTDPLTPDTRLSDNTNGFNPATPNALFQLTMGGPAPKRAQAVHCMFRYFDLGRRRPGLPEDVAALVDAVGDTRSAVTLVNLNPVDPEDIIIQGGAYREHALKSVSVESKAAEADGRTVEVAGDYLRLRLAPGSEARLEISMERFANQPTLAFPW
;
A
#
# COMPACT_ATOMS: atom_id res chain seq x y z
N MET A 1 26.91 7.54 -14.14
CA MET A 1 26.45 8.13 -12.86
C MET A 1 27.23 9.40 -12.64
N THR A 2 26.55 10.55 -12.62
CA THR A 2 27.13 11.85 -12.23
C THR A 2 27.44 11.83 -10.74
N SER A 3 28.55 12.45 -10.32
CA SER A 3 28.96 12.53 -8.91
C SER A 3 29.11 13.98 -8.46
N ILE A 4 28.55 14.31 -7.30
CA ILE A 4 28.65 15.62 -6.66
C ILE A 4 29.24 15.46 -5.26
N SER A 5 30.10 16.39 -4.86
CA SER A 5 30.63 16.45 -3.50
C SER A 5 30.08 17.68 -2.79
N ILE A 6 29.49 17.46 -1.62
CA ILE A 6 28.96 18.50 -0.74
C ILE A 6 29.92 18.64 0.43
N THR A 7 30.49 19.83 0.59
CA THR A 7 31.49 20.11 1.64
C THR A 7 31.06 21.25 2.56
N THR A 8 29.88 21.82 2.35
CA THR A 8 29.38 22.94 3.16
C THR A 8 29.03 22.45 4.56
N PRO A 9 29.80 22.84 5.60
CA PRO A 9 29.51 22.41 6.96
C PRO A 9 28.33 23.19 7.52
N MET A 10 27.56 22.56 8.41
CA MET A 10 26.51 23.27 9.13
C MET A 10 26.07 22.55 10.42
N PRO A 11 25.42 23.30 11.34
CA PRO A 11 24.75 22.68 12.47
C PRO A 11 23.61 21.77 12.00
N PRO A 12 23.45 20.58 12.59
CA PRO A 12 22.37 19.67 12.21
C PRO A 12 21.00 20.31 12.53
N PRO A 13 20.07 20.39 11.56
CA PRO A 13 18.74 20.92 11.80
C PRO A 13 17.89 19.96 12.66
N GLU A 14 16.89 20.51 13.35
CA GLU A 14 16.04 19.75 14.27
C GLU A 14 15.33 18.57 13.60
N TRP A 15 14.69 18.80 12.45
CA TRP A 15 14.02 17.74 11.68
C TRP A 15 14.94 16.57 11.34
N ALA A 16 16.24 16.81 11.09
CA ALA A 16 17.17 15.76 10.71
C ALA A 16 17.46 14.84 11.90
N LEU A 17 17.65 15.42 13.09
CA LEU A 17 17.81 14.66 14.33
C LEU A 17 16.52 13.89 14.67
N LEU A 18 15.36 14.54 14.54
CA LEU A 18 14.05 13.90 14.77
C LEU A 18 13.78 12.76 13.79
N GLN A 19 14.17 12.89 12.52
CA GLN A 19 13.97 11.85 11.51
C GLN A 19 14.75 10.59 11.87
N LYS A 20 16.03 10.74 12.25
CA LYS A 20 16.86 9.58 12.66
C LYS A 20 16.40 8.98 13.97
N GLU A 21 16.02 9.81 14.95
CA GLU A 21 15.48 9.29 16.21
C GLU A 21 14.14 8.58 16.01
N SER A 22 13.24 9.11 15.16
CA SER A 22 11.97 8.46 14.82
C SER A 22 12.20 7.07 14.23
N MET A 23 13.10 6.95 13.24
CA MET A 23 13.44 5.66 12.64
C MET A 23 14.07 4.67 13.64
N LYS A 24 14.99 5.13 14.49
CA LYS A 24 15.63 4.32 15.55
C LYS A 24 14.61 3.87 16.61
N ALA A 25 13.71 4.74 17.03
CA ALA A 25 12.67 4.45 18.01
C ALA A 25 11.66 3.44 17.48
N GLN A 26 11.19 3.62 16.24
CA GLN A 26 10.30 2.67 15.55
C GLN A 26 10.96 1.30 15.43
N ALA A 27 12.20 1.20 14.96
CA ALA A 27 12.89 -0.07 14.80
C ALA A 27 13.08 -0.83 16.12
N ARG A 28 13.48 -0.12 17.19
CA ARG A 28 13.60 -0.70 18.54
C ARG A 28 12.25 -1.22 19.05
N ALA A 29 11.19 -0.45 18.81
CA ALA A 29 9.84 -0.84 19.19
C ALA A 29 9.34 -2.04 18.40
N CYS A 30 9.62 -2.10 17.09
CA CYS A 30 9.31 -3.25 16.23
C CYS A 30 9.99 -4.52 16.73
N ALA A 31 11.28 -4.46 17.10
CA ALA A 31 11.98 -5.61 17.69
C ALA A 31 11.34 -6.08 19.02
N TYR A 32 10.94 -5.14 19.88
CA TYR A 32 10.23 -5.47 21.12
C TYR A 32 8.86 -6.13 20.85
N PHE A 33 8.09 -5.56 19.91
CA PHE A 33 6.82 -6.12 19.45
C PHE A 33 7.01 -7.54 18.91
N TYR A 34 7.97 -7.74 18.00
CA TYR A 34 8.27 -9.04 17.40
C TYR A 34 8.56 -10.10 18.47
N SER A 35 9.42 -9.76 19.44
CA SER A 35 9.81 -10.68 20.52
C SER A 35 8.63 -11.15 21.39
N ARG A 36 7.53 -10.36 21.43
CA ARG A 36 6.33 -10.66 22.23
C ARG A 36 5.30 -11.47 21.45
N TYR A 37 5.18 -11.23 20.15
CA TYR A 37 4.08 -11.73 19.32
C TYR A 37 4.49 -12.77 18.29
N PHE A 38 5.78 -12.96 18.05
CA PHE A 38 6.30 -13.97 17.12
C PHE A 38 7.19 -14.98 17.84
N ASP A 39 7.30 -16.18 17.30
CA ASP A 39 8.22 -17.20 17.80
C ASP A 39 9.45 -17.38 16.90
N GLU A 40 10.31 -18.33 17.23
CA GLU A 40 11.56 -18.60 16.50
C GLU A 40 11.36 -19.14 15.07
N GLN A 41 10.15 -19.62 14.75
CA GLN A 41 9.79 -20.05 13.40
C GLN A 41 9.15 -18.91 12.58
N GLY A 42 8.99 -17.72 13.17
CA GLY A 42 8.25 -16.62 12.57
C GLY A 42 6.73 -16.78 12.66
N TYR A 43 6.23 -17.71 13.48
CA TYR A 43 4.79 -17.88 13.65
C TYR A 43 4.26 -16.76 14.54
N MET A 44 3.10 -16.21 14.18
CA MET A 44 2.38 -15.35 15.10
C MET A 44 1.86 -16.18 16.27
N ARG A 45 2.08 -15.69 17.49
CA ARG A 45 1.61 -16.28 18.74
C ARG A 45 0.14 -15.93 18.98
N CYS A 46 -0.74 -16.49 18.17
CA CYS A 46 -2.20 -16.42 18.25
C CYS A 46 -2.82 -17.81 18.02
N VAL A 47 -4.14 -17.92 18.11
CA VAL A 47 -4.89 -19.08 17.58
C VAL A 47 -5.10 -18.86 16.08
N PRO A 48 -4.47 -19.65 15.18
CA PRO A 48 -4.64 -19.46 13.75
C PRO A 48 -6.06 -19.79 13.32
N ARG A 49 -6.69 -18.88 12.59
CA ARG A 49 -8.07 -19.01 12.12
C ARG A 49 -8.22 -18.57 10.67
N TRP A 50 -9.33 -18.99 10.10
CA TRP A 50 -9.79 -18.52 8.80
C TRP A 50 -10.89 -17.51 9.02
N GLY A 51 -10.88 -16.39 8.32
CA GLY A 51 -12.01 -15.48 8.27
C GLY A 51 -11.60 -14.06 7.91
N GLY A 52 -12.58 -13.15 7.78
CA GLY A 52 -12.34 -11.72 7.55
C GLY A 52 -12.30 -10.85 8.80
N ASP A 53 -12.56 -11.44 9.98
CA ASP A 53 -12.45 -10.75 11.27
C ASP A 53 -11.16 -11.12 12.03
N ASP A 54 -10.57 -12.28 11.73
CA ASP A 54 -9.45 -12.86 12.49
C ASP A 54 -8.62 -13.83 11.63
N GLY A 55 -8.35 -13.39 10.41
CA GLY A 55 -7.86 -14.21 9.32
C GLY A 55 -6.36 -14.41 9.27
N PRO A 56 -5.89 -15.11 8.22
CA PRO A 56 -4.47 -15.17 7.88
C PRO A 56 -3.87 -13.80 7.57
N ASP A 57 -4.61 -12.92 6.92
CA ASP A 57 -4.11 -11.62 6.49
C ASP A 57 -3.73 -10.72 7.67
N ASP A 58 -4.57 -10.68 8.71
CA ASP A 58 -4.27 -9.95 9.95
C ASP A 58 -2.93 -10.35 10.56
N ALA A 59 -2.58 -11.64 10.51
CA ALA A 59 -1.40 -12.14 11.19
C ALA A 59 -0.11 -11.53 10.62
N ILE A 60 0.01 -11.48 9.28
CA ILE A 60 1.16 -10.85 8.64
C ILE A 60 1.01 -9.33 8.57
N GLU A 61 -0.21 -8.78 8.58
CA GLU A 61 -0.47 -7.33 8.60
C GLU A 61 0.15 -6.63 9.83
N ASN A 62 0.37 -7.37 10.92
CA ASN A 62 1.10 -6.90 12.09
C ASN A 62 2.53 -6.38 11.78
N LEU A 63 3.07 -6.66 10.58
CA LEU A 63 4.37 -6.18 10.10
C LEU A 63 4.25 -5.13 8.97
N THR A 64 3.04 -4.66 8.66
CA THR A 64 2.83 -3.62 7.65
C THR A 64 3.72 -2.40 7.92
N GLY A 65 4.40 -1.93 6.87
CA GLY A 65 5.31 -0.79 6.92
C GLY A 65 6.75 -1.11 7.37
N TRP A 66 7.05 -2.33 7.83
CA TRP A 66 8.41 -2.68 8.26
C TRP A 66 9.39 -2.75 7.08
N PRO A 67 9.04 -3.40 5.94
CA PRO A 67 9.86 -3.31 4.73
C PRO A 67 10.04 -1.87 4.24
N THR A 68 8.99 -1.05 4.29
CA THR A 68 9.05 0.37 3.92
C THR A 68 10.05 1.14 4.79
N LEU A 69 10.07 0.91 6.12
CA LEU A 69 11.05 1.51 7.03
C LEU A 69 12.47 1.08 6.69
N TYR A 70 12.69 -0.22 6.41
CA TYR A 70 14.00 -0.73 6.00
C TYR A 70 14.46 -0.09 4.67
N MET A 71 13.57 -0.01 3.68
CA MET A 71 13.84 0.61 2.37
C MET A 71 14.24 2.09 2.50
N MET A 72 13.79 2.81 3.52
CA MET A 72 14.20 4.20 3.78
C MET A 72 15.54 4.33 4.53
N GLY A 73 16.11 3.24 5.03
CA GLY A 73 17.38 3.22 5.79
C GLY A 73 17.26 2.68 7.22
N GLY A 74 16.12 2.09 7.58
CA GLY A 74 15.94 1.42 8.88
C GLY A 74 16.88 0.21 9.05
N PRO A 75 17.16 -0.25 10.27
CA PRO A 75 18.21 -1.24 10.51
C PRO A 75 17.86 -2.64 9.95
N GLU A 76 18.86 -3.48 9.69
CA GLU A 76 18.73 -4.77 8.95
C GLU A 76 17.81 -5.78 9.65
N GLU A 77 17.67 -5.67 10.97
CA GLU A 77 16.79 -6.51 11.77
C GLU A 77 15.33 -6.42 11.31
N LEU A 78 14.90 -5.26 10.77
CA LEU A 78 13.54 -5.12 10.22
C LEU A 78 13.31 -6.06 9.05
N LEU A 79 14.26 -6.14 8.10
CA LEU A 79 14.16 -7.05 6.96
C LEU A 79 14.26 -8.50 7.41
N ALA A 80 15.18 -8.82 8.33
CA ALA A 80 15.34 -10.17 8.84
C ALA A 80 14.06 -10.69 9.53
N MET A 81 13.43 -9.86 10.38
CA MET A 81 12.16 -10.20 11.03
C MET A 81 11.01 -10.33 10.03
N SER A 82 10.96 -9.44 9.03
CA SER A 82 9.92 -9.48 7.99
C SER A 82 10.00 -10.76 7.15
N ASN A 83 11.20 -11.15 6.70
CA ASN A 83 11.41 -12.38 5.94
C ASN A 83 11.07 -13.63 6.79
N LEU A 84 11.54 -13.69 8.03
CA LEU A 84 11.25 -14.81 8.92
C LEU A 84 9.74 -14.94 9.20
N ALA A 85 9.05 -13.83 9.47
CA ALA A 85 7.60 -13.86 9.66
C ALA A 85 6.84 -14.17 8.38
N GLN A 86 7.29 -13.73 7.21
CA GLN A 86 6.66 -14.07 5.93
C GLN A 86 6.69 -15.58 5.68
N ASP A 87 7.84 -16.22 5.90
CA ASP A 87 8.00 -17.67 5.75
C ASP A 87 7.21 -18.43 6.83
N GLY A 88 7.29 -17.96 8.08
CA GLY A 88 6.56 -18.49 9.22
C GLY A 88 5.05 -18.44 9.01
N HIS A 89 4.53 -17.30 8.55
CA HIS A 89 3.12 -17.07 8.20
C HIS A 89 2.61 -18.08 7.17
N ILE A 90 3.31 -18.19 6.03
CA ILE A 90 2.96 -19.12 4.96
C ILE A 90 2.89 -20.55 5.50
N LYS A 91 3.87 -20.96 6.31
CA LYS A 91 3.93 -22.30 6.90
C LYS A 91 2.81 -22.51 7.93
N GLN A 92 2.60 -21.56 8.84
CA GLN A 92 1.58 -21.59 9.89
C GLN A 92 0.19 -21.77 9.31
N TYR A 93 -0.16 -21.02 8.27
CA TYR A 93 -1.48 -21.08 7.64
C TYR A 93 -1.61 -22.17 6.57
N THR A 94 -0.51 -22.76 6.11
CA THR A 94 -0.55 -24.04 5.39
C THR A 94 -0.90 -25.20 6.34
N GLU A 95 -0.38 -25.16 7.58
CA GLU A 95 -0.65 -26.17 8.61
C GLU A 95 -2.05 -26.02 9.24
N ALA A 96 -2.53 -24.79 9.40
CA ALA A 96 -3.85 -24.47 9.96
C ALA A 96 -4.98 -24.93 9.03
N LYS A 97 -6.01 -25.56 9.62
CA LYS A 97 -7.11 -26.19 8.90
C LYS A 97 -8.44 -25.89 9.57
N THR A 98 -9.48 -25.82 8.77
CA THR A 98 -10.87 -25.69 9.22
C THR A 98 -11.58 -27.04 9.22
N VAL A 99 -12.72 -27.08 9.90
CA VAL A 99 -13.70 -28.17 9.89
C VAL A 99 -14.92 -27.77 9.06
N ASP A 100 -15.44 -26.57 9.28
CA ASP A 100 -16.73 -26.12 8.74
C ASP A 100 -16.58 -25.40 7.40
N VAL A 101 -15.46 -24.71 7.17
CA VAL A 101 -15.15 -24.09 5.87
C VAL A 101 -14.52 -25.11 4.92
N PRO A 102 -15.22 -25.62 3.87
CA PRO A 102 -14.75 -26.80 3.16
C PRO A 102 -13.43 -26.61 2.40
N PHE A 103 -13.18 -25.42 1.86
CA PHE A 103 -12.01 -25.14 1.03
C PHE A 103 -10.71 -24.91 1.82
N CYS A 104 -10.79 -24.79 3.15
CA CYS A 104 -9.64 -24.66 4.06
C CYS A 104 -9.33 -25.95 4.85
N ARG A 105 -10.05 -27.05 4.61
CA ARG A 105 -9.85 -28.35 5.32
C ARG A 105 -8.48 -28.98 5.08
N ASP A 106 -7.86 -28.67 3.94
CA ASP A 106 -6.53 -29.17 3.55
C ASP A 106 -5.41 -28.15 3.80
N GLY A 107 -5.71 -27.06 4.51
CA GLY A 107 -4.82 -25.92 4.73
C GLY A 107 -5.51 -24.64 4.29
N MET A 108 -5.36 -23.56 5.06
CA MET A 108 -5.84 -22.22 4.68
C MET A 108 -5.00 -21.61 3.55
N TYR A 109 -3.75 -22.06 3.43
CA TYR A 109 -2.86 -21.76 2.31
C TYR A 109 -2.62 -23.02 1.47
N TYR A 110 -2.56 -22.84 0.17
CA TYR A 110 -2.19 -23.87 -0.80
C TYR A 110 -1.26 -23.24 -1.84
N LYS A 111 -0.18 -23.94 -2.20
CA LYS A 111 0.89 -23.36 -3.05
C LYS A 111 1.38 -21.99 -2.51
N GLU A 112 1.46 -21.89 -1.19
CA GLU A 112 1.92 -20.71 -0.44
C GLU A 112 1.08 -19.43 -0.60
N PHE A 113 -0.17 -19.56 -1.06
CA PHE A 113 -1.09 -18.43 -1.19
C PHE A 113 -2.47 -18.81 -0.62
N PRO A 114 -3.26 -17.85 -0.12
CA PRO A 114 -4.62 -18.11 0.37
C PRO A 114 -5.44 -18.95 -0.61
N VAL A 115 -6.18 -19.94 -0.10
CA VAL A 115 -6.94 -20.86 -0.95
C VAL A 115 -7.98 -20.15 -1.80
N MET A 116 -8.79 -19.29 -1.18
CA MET A 116 -9.85 -18.47 -1.77
C MET A 116 -10.21 -17.35 -0.79
N PHE A 117 -9.91 -16.09 -1.09
CA PHE A 117 -10.38 -14.94 -0.30
C PHE A 117 -10.48 -13.69 -1.18
N ASP A 118 -10.95 -12.56 -0.65
CA ASP A 118 -11.05 -11.34 -1.45
C ASP A 118 -9.78 -10.47 -1.38
N TRP A 119 -9.67 -9.55 -2.33
CA TRP A 119 -8.47 -8.73 -2.47
C TRP A 119 -8.36 -7.55 -1.49
N LEU A 120 -9.38 -7.25 -0.67
CA LEU A 120 -9.18 -6.40 0.51
C LEU A 120 -8.12 -7.08 1.40
N HIS A 121 -8.45 -8.26 1.90
CA HIS A 121 -7.65 -9.03 2.84
C HIS A 121 -6.38 -9.63 2.21
N ASN A 122 -6.45 -10.17 0.98
CA ASN A 122 -5.21 -10.55 0.28
C ASN A 122 -4.31 -9.31 0.08
N GLY A 123 -4.90 -8.14 -0.18
CA GLY A 123 -4.19 -6.88 -0.28
C GLY A 123 -3.52 -6.45 1.04
N GLU A 124 -4.20 -6.60 2.18
CA GLU A 124 -3.64 -6.39 3.52
C GLU A 124 -2.39 -7.27 3.72
N SER A 125 -2.50 -8.58 3.45
CA SER A 125 -1.37 -9.52 3.51
C SER A 125 -0.19 -9.07 2.64
N MET A 126 -0.49 -8.60 1.42
CA MET A 126 0.51 -8.18 0.45
C MET A 126 1.19 -6.85 0.80
N SER A 127 0.71 -6.09 1.80
CA SER A 127 1.38 -4.87 2.25
C SER A 127 2.81 -5.11 2.75
N VAL A 128 3.10 -6.32 3.25
CA VAL A 128 4.44 -6.72 3.69
C VAL A 128 5.21 -7.30 2.52
N PHE A 129 4.68 -8.34 1.88
CA PHE A 129 5.36 -9.04 0.79
C PHE A 129 5.67 -8.11 -0.40
N GLY A 130 4.74 -7.23 -0.77
CA GLY A 130 4.84 -6.35 -1.94
C GLY A 130 6.05 -5.43 -1.92
N ASP A 131 6.47 -4.99 -0.73
CA ASP A 131 7.61 -4.10 -0.53
C ASP A 131 8.95 -4.85 -0.41
N LEU A 132 8.95 -6.18 -0.20
CA LEU A 132 10.18 -6.96 -0.02
C LEU A 132 11.08 -6.93 -1.26
N GLY A 133 10.51 -6.85 -2.47
CA GLY A 133 11.28 -6.70 -3.69
C GLY A 133 12.11 -5.41 -3.76
N LEU A 134 11.65 -4.34 -3.08
CA LEU A 134 12.41 -3.10 -2.92
C LEU A 134 13.47 -3.18 -1.80
N CYS A 135 13.42 -4.22 -0.98
CA CYS A 135 14.36 -4.44 0.10
C CYS A 135 15.52 -5.35 -0.31
N ASP A 136 15.21 -6.40 -1.07
CA ASP A 136 16.15 -7.41 -1.54
C ASP A 136 15.66 -8.04 -2.86
N PRO A 137 16.04 -7.48 -4.02
CA PRO A 137 15.62 -8.00 -5.32
C PRO A 137 16.28 -9.34 -5.67
N ASP A 138 17.36 -9.74 -4.99
CA ASP A 138 18.09 -10.97 -5.29
C ASP A 138 17.55 -12.18 -4.49
N ALA A 139 16.49 -11.98 -3.68
CA ALA A 139 15.88 -13.03 -2.88
C ALA A 139 15.15 -14.08 -3.76
N GLU A 140 15.74 -15.27 -3.88
CA GLU A 140 15.21 -16.37 -4.71
C GLU A 140 13.75 -16.75 -4.38
N GLU A 141 13.40 -16.77 -3.09
CA GLU A 141 12.03 -17.08 -2.65
C GLU A 141 11.03 -15.99 -3.01
N PHE A 142 11.44 -14.72 -3.04
CA PHE A 142 10.61 -13.62 -3.52
C PHE A 142 10.32 -13.79 -5.01
N GLU A 143 11.34 -14.06 -5.83
CA GLU A 143 11.18 -14.32 -7.27
C GLU A 143 10.23 -15.50 -7.52
N ARG A 144 10.48 -16.63 -6.84
CA ARG A 144 9.67 -17.84 -7.01
C ARG A 144 8.21 -17.58 -6.68
N ARG A 145 7.93 -16.91 -5.55
CA ARG A 145 6.58 -16.61 -5.09
C ARG A 145 5.87 -15.62 -6.02
N VAL A 146 6.53 -14.52 -6.41
CA VAL A 146 5.87 -13.51 -7.26
C VAL A 146 5.50 -14.09 -8.62
N ARG A 147 6.35 -14.97 -9.19
CA ARG A 147 6.04 -15.69 -10.44
C ARG A 147 4.88 -16.66 -10.26
N LEU A 148 4.94 -17.51 -9.23
CA LEU A 148 3.90 -18.50 -8.95
C LEU A 148 2.55 -17.84 -8.71
N TRP A 149 2.51 -16.82 -7.86
CA TRP A 149 1.26 -16.16 -7.47
C TRP A 149 0.69 -15.33 -8.61
N SER A 150 1.51 -14.68 -9.44
CA SER A 150 1.05 -14.04 -10.68
C SER A 150 0.38 -15.05 -11.62
N GLY A 151 0.94 -16.26 -11.73
CA GLY A 151 0.39 -17.34 -12.56
C GLY A 151 -1.04 -17.76 -12.19
N PHE A 152 -1.47 -17.57 -10.93
CA PHE A 152 -2.86 -17.81 -10.52
C PHE A 152 -3.85 -16.83 -11.14
N TYR A 153 -3.39 -15.65 -11.59
CA TYR A 153 -4.22 -14.60 -12.15
C TYR A 153 -3.98 -14.41 -13.66
N MET A 154 -3.03 -15.12 -14.25
CA MET A 154 -2.68 -15.03 -15.67
C MET A 154 -3.13 -16.26 -16.48
N ASP A 155 -4.05 -17.07 -15.94
CA ASP A 155 -4.51 -18.36 -16.52
C ASP A 155 -3.36 -19.36 -16.78
N GLU A 156 -2.26 -19.27 -16.00
CA GLU A 156 -1.10 -20.17 -16.13
C GLU A 156 -1.22 -21.42 -15.23
N ASP A 157 -2.01 -21.36 -14.17
CA ASP A 157 -2.24 -22.49 -13.25
C ASP A 157 -3.59 -23.19 -13.51
N PRO A 158 -3.62 -24.43 -14.01
CA PRO A 158 -4.88 -25.12 -14.30
C PRO A 158 -5.70 -25.45 -13.04
N GLY A 159 -5.09 -25.43 -11.86
CA GLY A 159 -5.76 -25.60 -10.57
C GLY A 159 -6.30 -24.31 -9.96
N ALA A 160 -5.94 -23.14 -10.52
CA ALA A 160 -6.34 -21.82 -10.05
C ALA A 160 -6.85 -20.97 -11.23
N ARG A 161 -7.99 -21.36 -11.81
CA ARG A 161 -8.61 -20.70 -12.97
C ARG A 161 -9.32 -19.40 -12.60
N ASN A 162 -8.61 -18.47 -11.95
CA ASN A 162 -9.17 -17.20 -11.47
C ASN A 162 -9.45 -16.23 -12.61
N TYR A 163 -8.65 -16.25 -13.67
CA TYR A 163 -8.74 -15.32 -14.78
C TYR A 163 -9.43 -15.94 -15.99
N ASP A 164 -10.21 -15.13 -16.71
CA ASP A 164 -10.80 -15.45 -18.00
C ASP A 164 -10.23 -14.49 -19.06
N PRO A 165 -9.37 -14.97 -19.97
CA PRO A 165 -8.76 -14.13 -21.00
C PRO A 165 -9.75 -13.73 -22.11
N GLU A 166 -10.88 -14.42 -22.29
CA GLU A 166 -11.87 -14.05 -23.31
C GLU A 166 -12.59 -12.76 -22.92
N HIS A 167 -13.02 -12.68 -21.66
CA HIS A 167 -13.72 -11.52 -21.12
C HIS A 167 -12.80 -10.54 -20.38
N ARG A 168 -11.53 -10.86 -20.16
CA ARG A 168 -10.55 -10.04 -19.41
C ARG A 168 -11.06 -9.72 -18.02
N ILE A 169 -11.41 -10.76 -17.26
CA ILE A 169 -11.96 -10.65 -15.90
C ILE A 169 -11.28 -11.61 -14.92
N ILE A 170 -11.17 -11.20 -13.66
CA ILE A 170 -11.04 -12.12 -12.53
C ILE A 170 -12.46 -12.58 -12.14
N ARG A 171 -12.70 -13.88 -12.19
CA ARG A 171 -14.04 -14.49 -12.28
C ARG A 171 -14.86 -14.45 -10.98
N SER A 172 -14.27 -14.00 -9.88
CA SER A 172 -14.94 -13.84 -8.59
C SER A 172 -14.20 -12.82 -7.72
N LEU A 173 -14.92 -12.09 -6.88
CA LEU A 173 -14.36 -11.33 -5.76
C LEU A 173 -13.58 -12.26 -4.81
N PHE A 174 -14.03 -13.51 -4.64
CA PHE A 174 -13.40 -14.54 -3.82
C PHE A 174 -12.58 -15.49 -4.68
N ASN A 175 -11.25 -15.40 -4.59
CA ASN A 175 -10.34 -16.08 -5.49
C ASN A 175 -9.00 -16.41 -4.79
N GLY A 176 -8.18 -17.26 -5.40
CA GLY A 176 -6.89 -17.63 -4.79
C GLY A 176 -6.26 -18.86 -5.43
N SER A 177 -5.39 -19.54 -4.69
CA SER A 177 -4.61 -20.68 -5.18
C SER A 177 -5.43 -21.93 -5.52
N ARG A 178 -6.72 -21.96 -5.14
CA ARG A 178 -7.68 -23.01 -5.51
C ARG A 178 -8.76 -22.53 -6.48
N GLY A 179 -8.56 -21.38 -7.11
CA GLY A 179 -9.48 -20.83 -8.10
C GLY A 179 -10.59 -19.95 -7.52
N PRO A 180 -11.56 -19.53 -8.34
CA PRO A 180 -12.61 -18.59 -7.94
C PRO A 180 -13.81 -19.29 -7.29
N MET A 181 -14.49 -18.61 -6.35
CA MET A 181 -15.78 -19.04 -5.82
C MET A 181 -16.91 -18.71 -6.80
N LEU A 182 -17.43 -19.72 -7.50
CA LEU A 182 -18.50 -19.57 -8.50
C LEU A 182 -19.89 -19.91 -7.95
N ARG A 183 -20.11 -19.63 -6.67
CA ARG A 183 -21.39 -19.72 -5.97
C ARG A 183 -21.55 -18.48 -5.09
N LYS A 184 -22.77 -18.24 -4.60
CA LYS A 184 -22.93 -17.28 -3.50
C LYS A 184 -22.11 -17.74 -2.30
N ALA A 185 -21.44 -16.80 -1.65
CA ALA A 185 -20.76 -17.03 -0.39
C ALA A 185 -21.80 -17.15 0.72
N GLU A 186 -21.55 -18.05 1.66
CA GLU A 186 -22.31 -18.18 2.89
C GLU A 186 -21.53 -17.49 4.02
N PRO A 187 -22.19 -17.03 5.10
CA PRO A 187 -21.50 -16.33 6.18
C PRO A 187 -20.33 -17.11 6.79
N ILE A 188 -20.41 -18.44 6.81
CA ILE A 188 -19.34 -19.30 7.30
C ILE A 188 -18.06 -19.22 6.44
N ASP A 189 -18.18 -18.95 5.13
CA ASP A 189 -17.02 -18.82 4.25
C ASP A 189 -16.16 -17.60 4.61
N TRP A 190 -16.77 -16.60 5.27
CA TRP A 190 -16.16 -15.37 5.77
C TRP A 190 -15.81 -15.42 7.25
N ALA A 191 -16.66 -16.00 8.10
CA ALA A 191 -16.46 -15.99 9.55
C ALA A 191 -15.49 -17.08 10.05
N GLY A 192 -15.27 -18.13 9.25
CA GLY A 192 -14.51 -19.30 9.68
C GLY A 192 -15.26 -20.23 10.62
N ASP A 193 -14.53 -21.19 11.19
CA ASP A 193 -15.07 -22.14 12.16
C ASP A 193 -15.57 -21.46 13.44
N PRO A 194 -16.49 -22.06 14.21
CA PRO A 194 -16.95 -21.52 15.49
C PRO A 194 -15.82 -21.23 16.50
N ILE A 195 -16.02 -20.18 17.30
CA ILE A 195 -15.13 -19.83 18.43
C ILE A 195 -15.78 -20.12 19.78
N GLU A 196 -14.95 -20.38 20.79
CA GLU A 196 -15.39 -20.55 22.18
C GLU A 196 -15.81 -19.20 22.79
N GLU A 197 -17.05 -19.12 23.28
CA GLU A 197 -17.57 -17.91 23.90
C GLU A 197 -16.78 -17.52 25.15
N GLY A 198 -16.42 -16.24 25.26
CA GLY A 198 -15.71 -15.69 26.43
C GLY A 198 -14.21 -15.97 26.47
N ARG A 199 -13.65 -16.73 25.52
CA ARG A 199 -12.21 -16.99 25.41
C ARG A 199 -11.45 -15.89 24.66
N PHE A 200 -12.09 -15.24 23.69
CA PHE A 200 -11.46 -14.30 22.76
C PHE A 200 -11.98 -12.87 22.91
N VAL A 201 -11.16 -11.91 22.50
CA VAL A 201 -11.56 -10.52 22.30
C VAL A 201 -11.79 -10.31 20.81
N LEU A 202 -13.01 -9.97 20.42
CA LEU A 202 -13.42 -9.73 19.03
C LEU A 202 -13.28 -8.25 18.72
N ALA A 203 -12.36 -7.85 17.84
CA ALA A 203 -12.02 -6.43 17.66
C ALA A 203 -13.12 -5.63 16.93
N HIS A 204 -14.03 -6.30 16.23
CA HIS A 204 -15.10 -5.67 15.45
C HIS A 204 -16.38 -5.40 16.28
N GLY A 205 -16.37 -5.78 17.57
CA GLY A 205 -17.40 -5.46 18.56
C GLY A 205 -18.53 -6.49 18.69
N GLU A 206 -18.46 -7.59 17.94
CA GLU A 206 -19.29 -8.77 18.11
C GLU A 206 -19.11 -9.37 19.51
N ARG A 207 -20.16 -10.01 20.02
CA ARG A 207 -20.19 -10.59 21.37
C ARG A 207 -20.05 -12.11 21.39
N ASN A 208 -20.28 -12.75 20.25
CA ASN A 208 -20.28 -14.20 20.08
C ASN A 208 -20.22 -14.55 18.58
N PHE A 209 -20.05 -15.84 18.29
CA PHE A 209 -19.96 -16.34 16.92
C PHE A 209 -21.21 -16.13 16.06
N GLN A 210 -22.41 -16.07 16.66
CA GLN A 210 -23.63 -15.79 15.90
C GLN A 210 -23.65 -14.35 15.36
N GLU A 211 -23.05 -13.41 16.09
CA GLU A 211 -22.88 -12.05 15.59
C GLU A 211 -21.82 -11.99 14.49
N MET A 212 -20.74 -12.77 14.55
CA MET A 212 -19.80 -12.89 13.41
C MET A 212 -20.51 -13.40 12.16
N LEU A 213 -21.33 -14.45 12.25
CA LEU A 213 -22.16 -14.89 11.12
C LEU A 213 -23.16 -13.80 10.68
N GLY A 214 -23.73 -13.07 11.63
CA GLY A 214 -24.62 -11.94 11.36
C GLY A 214 -23.94 -10.79 10.62
N HIS A 215 -22.64 -10.57 10.86
CA HIS A 215 -21.82 -9.58 10.15
C HIS A 215 -21.80 -9.92 8.66
N PHE A 216 -21.56 -11.19 8.32
CA PHE A 216 -21.37 -11.63 6.93
C PHE A 216 -22.64 -12.09 6.20
N LYS A 217 -23.82 -11.96 6.83
CA LYS A 217 -25.11 -12.40 6.25
C LYS A 217 -25.40 -11.83 4.85
N ASP A 218 -24.92 -10.62 4.58
CA ASP A 218 -25.18 -9.88 3.33
C ASP A 218 -24.01 -10.01 2.32
N TYR A 219 -22.88 -10.64 2.70
CA TYR A 219 -21.64 -10.75 1.91
C TYR A 219 -21.69 -11.89 0.88
N THR A 220 -22.84 -12.07 0.23
CA THR A 220 -23.14 -13.29 -0.53
C THR A 220 -22.77 -13.20 -2.01
N ASP A 221 -22.89 -12.03 -2.62
CA ASP A 221 -22.74 -11.83 -4.06
C ASP A 221 -21.26 -11.61 -4.46
N VAL A 222 -20.52 -12.72 -4.54
CA VAL A 222 -19.07 -12.73 -4.84
C VAL A 222 -18.73 -13.17 -6.28
N ILE A 223 -19.72 -13.53 -7.09
CA ILE A 223 -19.51 -14.01 -8.46
C ILE A 223 -19.23 -12.82 -9.40
N GLY A 224 -18.25 -12.98 -10.30
CA GLY A 224 -17.86 -11.94 -11.24
C GLY A 224 -16.75 -11.05 -10.71
N ASP A 225 -16.30 -10.14 -11.57
CA ASP A 225 -15.19 -9.25 -11.27
C ASP A 225 -15.61 -8.04 -10.45
N HIS A 226 -14.68 -7.52 -9.66
CA HIS A 226 -14.85 -6.37 -8.77
C HIS A 226 -13.60 -5.48 -8.81
N PRO A 227 -13.69 -4.14 -8.70
CA PRO A 227 -12.53 -3.26 -8.72
C PRO A 227 -11.40 -3.66 -7.76
N SER A 228 -11.73 -4.24 -6.61
CA SER A 228 -10.74 -4.73 -5.63
C SER A 228 -9.79 -5.77 -6.20
N ASN A 229 -10.22 -6.59 -7.17
CA ASN A 229 -9.37 -7.58 -7.82
C ASN A 229 -8.21 -6.94 -8.59
N MET A 230 -8.25 -5.63 -8.89
CA MET A 230 -7.10 -4.94 -9.47
C MET A 230 -5.86 -4.93 -8.54
N LEU A 231 -5.99 -5.19 -7.23
CA LEU A 231 -4.81 -5.39 -6.38
C LEU A 231 -3.95 -6.59 -6.80
N ALA A 232 -4.53 -7.58 -7.49
CA ALA A 232 -3.78 -8.69 -8.07
C ALA A 232 -2.70 -8.24 -9.06
N THR A 233 -2.89 -7.07 -9.68
CA THR A 233 -1.90 -6.49 -10.60
C THR A 233 -0.59 -6.14 -9.90
N GLY A 234 -0.58 -5.96 -8.58
CA GLY A 234 0.65 -5.77 -7.80
C GLY A 234 1.61 -6.97 -7.85
N LEU A 235 1.07 -8.19 -7.93
CA LEU A 235 1.88 -9.41 -8.11
C LEU A 235 2.61 -9.36 -9.45
N ALA A 236 1.86 -9.19 -10.54
CA ALA A 236 2.42 -9.11 -11.88
C ALA A 236 3.36 -7.90 -12.01
N PHE A 237 3.07 -6.77 -11.36
CA PHE A 237 3.93 -5.60 -11.41
C PHE A 237 5.28 -5.88 -10.75
N ASN A 238 5.30 -6.48 -9.57
CA ASN A 238 6.54 -6.90 -8.92
C ASN A 238 7.29 -7.94 -9.74
N ALA A 239 6.60 -8.91 -10.36
CA ALA A 239 7.22 -9.86 -11.26
C ALA A 239 7.85 -9.19 -12.49
N TYR A 240 7.17 -8.20 -13.09
CA TYR A 240 7.71 -7.41 -14.20
C TYR A 240 8.93 -6.60 -13.76
N ALA A 241 8.83 -5.82 -12.68
CA ALA A 241 9.91 -4.97 -12.20
C ALA A 241 11.16 -5.79 -11.80
N LEU A 242 10.96 -7.02 -11.34
CA LEU A 242 12.04 -7.95 -11.02
C LEU A 242 12.71 -8.55 -12.28
N THR A 243 11.90 -9.00 -13.25
CA THR A 243 12.35 -9.93 -14.30
C THR A 243 12.47 -9.29 -15.68
N GLY A 244 11.73 -8.21 -15.93
CA GLY A 244 11.57 -7.58 -17.24
C GLY A 244 10.75 -8.37 -18.26
N GLU A 245 10.04 -9.43 -17.86
CA GLU A 245 9.27 -10.27 -18.79
C GLU A 245 7.95 -9.63 -19.22
N ASP A 246 7.81 -9.40 -20.53
CA ASP A 246 6.67 -8.67 -21.11
C ASP A 246 5.30 -9.28 -20.79
N LYS A 247 5.21 -10.61 -20.56
CA LYS A 247 3.93 -11.26 -20.23
C LYS A 247 3.22 -10.67 -19.01
N PHE A 248 3.99 -10.23 -18.01
CA PHE A 248 3.42 -9.64 -16.80
C PHE A 248 2.87 -8.24 -17.08
N ARG A 249 3.64 -7.44 -17.84
CA ARG A 249 3.24 -6.11 -18.28
C ARG A 249 1.98 -6.18 -19.15
N ASP A 250 1.98 -7.05 -20.15
CA ASP A 250 0.90 -7.15 -21.12
C ASP A 250 -0.41 -7.58 -20.44
N TRP A 251 -0.36 -8.53 -19.49
CA TRP A 251 -1.54 -8.92 -18.72
C TRP A 251 -2.10 -7.78 -17.86
N ILE A 252 -1.24 -7.01 -17.18
CA ILE A 252 -1.69 -5.84 -16.40
C ILE A 252 -2.41 -4.84 -17.30
N LEU A 253 -1.82 -4.49 -18.44
CA LEU A 253 -2.39 -3.50 -19.35
C LEU A 253 -3.71 -4.00 -19.95
N GLU A 254 -3.76 -5.24 -20.41
CA GLU A 254 -4.99 -5.86 -20.93
C GLU A 254 -6.13 -5.81 -19.90
N TYR A 255 -5.83 -6.17 -18.65
CA TYR A 255 -6.81 -6.23 -17.59
C TYR A 255 -7.27 -4.84 -17.11
N VAL A 256 -6.33 -3.91 -16.91
CA VAL A 256 -6.63 -2.54 -16.46
C VAL A 256 -7.33 -1.73 -17.56
N ASP A 257 -6.94 -1.89 -18.83
CA ASP A 257 -7.60 -1.21 -19.95
C ASP A 257 -9.07 -1.66 -20.07
N ALA A 258 -9.36 -2.93 -19.80
CA ALA A 258 -10.74 -3.40 -19.75
C ALA A 258 -11.56 -2.70 -18.65
N TRP A 259 -10.96 -2.39 -17.49
CA TRP A 259 -11.60 -1.57 -16.45
C TRP A 259 -11.78 -0.10 -16.86
N VAL A 260 -10.83 0.48 -17.59
CA VAL A 260 -10.98 1.82 -18.18
C VAL A 260 -12.15 1.85 -19.17
N GLU A 261 -12.23 0.87 -20.08
CA GLU A 261 -13.31 0.70 -21.05
C GLU A 261 -14.67 0.59 -20.36
N ARG A 262 -14.77 -0.26 -19.33
CA ARG A 262 -16.00 -0.47 -18.55
C ARG A 262 -16.44 0.78 -17.79
N THR A 263 -15.49 1.52 -17.21
CA THR A 263 -15.77 2.79 -16.52
C THR A 263 -16.38 3.80 -17.50
N ARG A 264 -15.79 3.94 -18.70
CA ARG A 264 -16.32 4.83 -19.74
C ARG A 264 -17.69 4.37 -20.24
N ALA A 265 -17.87 3.06 -20.45
CA ALA A 265 -19.14 2.49 -20.88
C ALA A 265 -20.26 2.67 -19.84
N ASN A 266 -19.89 2.76 -18.56
CA ASN A 266 -20.80 2.99 -17.44
C ASN A 266 -20.94 4.48 -17.06
N GLY A 267 -20.79 5.37 -18.04
CA GLY A 267 -21.01 6.81 -17.83
C GLY A 267 -19.94 7.51 -16.98
N GLY A 268 -18.73 6.96 -16.89
CA GLY A 268 -17.62 7.52 -16.13
C GLY A 268 -17.57 7.10 -14.66
N ILE A 269 -18.50 6.26 -14.20
CA ILE A 269 -18.46 5.65 -12.86
C ILE A 269 -17.97 4.21 -12.99
N ILE A 270 -16.93 3.84 -12.25
CA ILE A 270 -16.42 2.45 -12.28
C ILE A 270 -17.51 1.49 -11.79
N PRO A 271 -17.90 0.46 -12.56
CA PRO A 271 -18.86 -0.54 -12.09
C PRO A 271 -18.24 -1.42 -11.00
N THR A 272 -19.07 -2.03 -10.15
CA THR A 272 -18.63 -2.94 -9.07
C THR A 272 -18.94 -4.40 -9.33
N ASN A 273 -19.58 -4.72 -10.45
CA ASN A 273 -19.74 -6.11 -10.86
C ASN A 273 -19.56 -6.23 -12.37
N ILE A 274 -18.74 -7.17 -12.81
CA ILE A 274 -18.70 -7.66 -14.19
C ILE A 274 -19.03 -9.15 -14.18
N GLY A 275 -20.08 -9.55 -14.91
CA GLY A 275 -20.52 -10.94 -15.00
C GLY A 275 -19.50 -11.85 -15.67
N LEU A 276 -19.70 -13.16 -15.53
CA LEU A 276 -18.85 -14.18 -16.18
C LEU A 276 -18.91 -14.16 -17.71
N ASP A 277 -19.89 -13.46 -18.28
CA ASP A 277 -20.07 -13.20 -19.71
C ASP A 277 -19.49 -11.83 -20.14
N GLY A 278 -18.76 -11.16 -19.23
CA GLY A 278 -18.18 -9.83 -19.46
C GLY A 278 -19.18 -8.67 -19.36
N ALA A 279 -20.46 -8.91 -19.07
CA ALA A 279 -21.47 -7.86 -18.99
C ALA A 279 -21.38 -7.06 -17.68
N ILE A 280 -21.51 -5.73 -17.78
CA ILE A 280 -21.57 -4.85 -16.60
C ILE A 280 -22.83 -5.19 -15.78
N GLY A 281 -22.65 -5.48 -14.48
CA GLY A 281 -23.70 -5.91 -13.57
C GLY A 281 -24.23 -7.33 -13.82
N GLY A 282 -23.58 -8.11 -14.70
CA GLY A 282 -24.11 -9.39 -15.19
C GLY A 282 -24.38 -10.44 -14.11
N ALA A 283 -23.61 -10.45 -13.01
CA ALA A 283 -23.83 -11.35 -11.89
C ALA A 283 -24.76 -10.76 -10.79
N CYS A 284 -25.27 -9.54 -11.01
CA CYS A 284 -26.15 -8.81 -10.10
C CYS A 284 -27.41 -8.28 -10.80
N ASP A 285 -28.01 -9.07 -11.69
CA ASP A 285 -29.25 -8.74 -12.41
C ASP A 285 -29.17 -7.40 -13.20
N GLY A 286 -28.01 -7.09 -13.76
CA GLY A 286 -27.76 -5.85 -14.49
C GLY A 286 -27.46 -4.63 -13.60
N LYS A 287 -27.41 -4.80 -12.27
CA LYS A 287 -27.04 -3.74 -11.34
C LYS A 287 -25.53 -3.52 -11.35
N TRP A 288 -25.07 -2.55 -12.14
CA TRP A 288 -23.65 -2.17 -12.23
C TRP A 288 -23.01 -1.79 -10.89
N TYR A 289 -23.82 -1.34 -9.92
CA TYR A 289 -23.44 -0.91 -8.58
C TYR A 289 -23.53 -2.02 -7.52
N GLY A 290 -24.00 -3.21 -7.91
CA GLY A 290 -24.24 -4.35 -7.03
C GLY A 290 -22.98 -5.13 -6.66
N GLY A 291 -23.17 -6.28 -6.02
CA GLY A 291 -22.12 -7.17 -5.54
C GLY A 291 -21.73 -6.89 -4.08
N CYS A 292 -21.09 -7.88 -3.46
CA CYS A 292 -20.40 -7.70 -2.19
C CYS A 292 -19.35 -6.58 -2.35
N TYR A 293 -19.32 -5.66 -1.40
CA TYR A 293 -18.46 -4.46 -1.43
C TYR A 293 -18.69 -3.47 -2.59
N GLY A 294 -19.80 -3.58 -3.32
CA GLY A 294 -20.17 -2.62 -4.37
C GLY A 294 -20.67 -1.27 -3.85
N TRP A 295 -20.99 -0.35 -4.77
CA TRP A 295 -21.53 0.98 -4.45
C TRP A 295 -22.82 0.94 -3.63
N GLY A 296 -23.63 -0.11 -3.82
CA GLY A 296 -24.87 -0.36 -3.10
C GLY A 296 -24.70 -1.10 -1.77
N PHE A 297 -23.47 -1.47 -1.40
CA PHE A 297 -23.22 -2.40 -0.31
C PHE A 297 -23.38 -1.75 1.07
N THR A 298 -24.61 -1.82 1.56
CA THR A 298 -25.04 -1.34 2.87
C THR A 298 -25.51 -2.52 3.72
N THR A 299 -24.94 -2.66 4.90
CA THR A 299 -25.20 -3.75 5.84
C THR A 299 -25.71 -3.20 7.17
N VAL A 300 -26.16 -4.09 8.06
CA VAL A 300 -26.57 -3.75 9.42
C VAL A 300 -25.64 -4.44 10.40
N ALA A 301 -24.97 -3.67 11.25
CA ALA A 301 -24.07 -4.22 12.26
C ALA A 301 -24.88 -5.06 13.28
N PRO A 302 -24.55 -6.34 13.50
CA PRO A 302 -25.33 -7.24 14.34
C PRO A 302 -25.34 -6.85 15.83
N GLN A 303 -24.29 -6.20 16.32
CA GLN A 303 -24.09 -5.86 17.72
C GLN A 303 -24.97 -4.69 18.21
N ASP A 304 -25.28 -3.73 17.35
CA ASP A 304 -26.00 -2.49 17.71
C ASP A 304 -27.09 -2.06 16.73
N GLY A 305 -27.24 -2.74 15.59
CA GLY A 305 -28.25 -2.46 14.58
C GLY A 305 -27.98 -1.23 13.71
N ARG A 306 -26.79 -0.62 13.79
CA ARG A 306 -26.46 0.55 12.98
C ARG A 306 -26.28 0.16 11.51
N THR A 307 -26.70 1.06 10.61
CA THR A 307 -26.42 0.96 9.19
C THR A 307 -24.94 1.24 8.93
N VAL A 308 -24.27 0.39 8.13
CA VAL A 308 -22.86 0.55 7.76
C VAL A 308 -22.70 0.41 6.25
N HIS A 309 -22.00 1.34 5.62
CA HIS A 309 -21.65 1.28 4.20
C HIS A 309 -20.21 0.77 4.06
N ARG A 310 -20.00 -0.32 3.31
CA ARG A 310 -18.73 -1.07 3.31
C ARG A 310 -18.22 -1.36 1.90
N ASP A 311 -18.15 -0.38 1.01
CA ASP A 311 -17.57 -0.65 -0.30
C ASP A 311 -16.03 -0.73 -0.24
N THR A 312 -15.44 -1.41 -1.22
CA THR A 312 -13.98 -1.51 -1.38
C THR A 312 -13.54 -1.06 -2.77
N ILE A 313 -14.35 -0.20 -3.41
CA ILE A 313 -14.15 0.29 -4.78
C ILE A 313 -12.77 0.92 -4.94
N HIS A 314 -12.37 1.73 -3.96
CA HIS A 314 -11.10 2.47 -3.93
C HIS A 314 -9.85 1.60 -4.13
N LEU A 315 -9.92 0.30 -3.82
CA LEU A 315 -8.82 -0.63 -4.07
C LEU A 315 -8.48 -0.76 -5.56
N GLY A 316 -9.43 -0.41 -6.44
CA GLY A 316 -9.23 -0.35 -7.87
C GLY A 316 -8.18 0.65 -8.35
N LEU A 317 -7.84 1.66 -7.54
CA LEU A 317 -6.75 2.60 -7.81
C LEU A 317 -5.41 1.90 -8.09
N SER A 318 -5.19 0.74 -7.48
CA SER A 318 -3.98 -0.07 -7.65
C SER A 318 -3.70 -0.42 -9.12
N GLY A 319 -4.73 -0.81 -9.89
CA GLY A 319 -4.56 -1.15 -11.31
C GLY A 319 -4.08 0.04 -12.14
N PHE A 320 -4.73 1.20 -11.96
CA PHE A 320 -4.36 2.44 -12.65
C PHE A 320 -2.93 2.91 -12.28
N SER A 321 -2.57 2.73 -11.00
CA SER A 321 -1.21 2.99 -10.49
C SER A 321 -0.15 2.16 -11.23
N HIS A 322 -0.37 0.85 -11.37
CA HIS A 322 0.56 -0.06 -12.04
C HIS A 322 0.65 0.23 -13.55
N ALA A 323 -0.48 0.45 -14.21
CA ALA A 323 -0.52 0.77 -15.63
C ALA A 323 0.23 2.08 -15.93
N LEU A 324 0.09 3.10 -15.07
CA LEU A 324 0.88 4.32 -15.16
C LEU A 324 2.39 4.06 -15.05
N LEU A 325 2.84 3.28 -14.06
CA LEU A 325 4.26 2.98 -13.89
C LEU A 325 4.87 2.24 -15.09
N LEU A 326 4.09 1.37 -15.75
CA LEU A 326 4.54 0.57 -16.90
C LEU A 326 4.56 1.33 -18.23
N THR A 327 3.74 2.38 -18.36
CA THR A 327 3.53 3.09 -19.63
C THR A 327 4.02 4.53 -19.63
N GLY A 328 4.05 5.15 -18.45
CA GLY A 328 4.15 6.61 -18.30
C GLY A 328 2.94 7.38 -18.81
N ASP A 329 1.86 6.70 -19.21
CA ASP A 329 0.64 7.35 -19.68
C ASP A 329 -0.17 7.87 -18.49
N ARG A 330 -0.11 9.17 -18.29
CA ARG A 330 -0.86 9.84 -17.23
C ARG A 330 -2.36 9.84 -17.43
N SER A 331 -2.84 9.42 -18.61
CA SER A 331 -4.27 9.25 -18.86
C SER A 331 -4.91 8.20 -17.93
N TYR A 332 -4.13 7.28 -17.36
CA TYR A 332 -4.63 6.32 -16.36
C TYR A 332 -5.14 6.98 -15.06
N ALA A 333 -4.75 8.22 -14.75
CA ALA A 333 -5.32 8.97 -13.63
C ALA A 333 -6.70 9.57 -13.95
N ALA A 334 -7.02 9.76 -15.23
CA ALA A 334 -8.21 10.49 -15.66
C ALA A 334 -9.53 9.79 -15.29
N PRO A 335 -9.73 8.48 -15.53
CA PRO A 335 -10.98 7.80 -15.19
C PRO A 335 -11.40 8.02 -13.74
N TRP A 336 -10.44 7.97 -12.81
CA TRP A 336 -10.73 8.16 -11.38
C TRP A 336 -10.95 9.63 -11.02
N SER A 337 -10.12 10.54 -11.55
CA SER A 337 -10.30 11.97 -11.30
C SER A 337 -11.64 12.49 -11.86
N GLU A 338 -12.04 12.03 -13.03
CA GLU A 338 -13.33 12.38 -13.66
C GLU A 338 -14.49 11.79 -12.87
N MET A 339 -14.38 10.54 -12.39
CA MET A 339 -15.37 9.92 -11.52
C MET A 339 -15.60 10.73 -10.24
N ILE A 340 -14.54 11.26 -9.61
CA ILE A 340 -14.66 12.14 -8.44
C ILE A 340 -15.52 13.38 -8.78
N ASP A 341 -15.30 14.01 -9.93
CA ASP A 341 -16.08 15.17 -10.36
C ASP A 341 -17.54 14.80 -10.62
N LEU A 342 -17.80 13.71 -11.36
CA LEU A 342 -19.14 13.22 -11.66
C LEU A 342 -19.94 12.89 -10.40
N ILE A 343 -19.32 12.29 -9.38
CA ILE A 343 -19.97 12.05 -8.08
C ILE A 343 -20.32 13.38 -7.42
N ASN A 344 -19.39 14.34 -7.41
CA ASN A 344 -19.57 15.63 -6.76
C ASN A 344 -20.58 16.56 -7.45
N GLU A 345 -20.83 16.39 -8.76
CA GLU A 345 -21.91 17.06 -9.49
C GLU A 345 -23.31 16.74 -8.96
N ASN A 346 -23.45 15.64 -8.20
CA ASN A 346 -24.70 15.25 -7.55
C ASN A 346 -24.87 15.89 -6.15
N GLY A 347 -23.96 16.79 -5.75
CA GLY A 347 -24.08 17.54 -4.50
C GLY A 347 -25.34 18.42 -4.46
N ARG A 348 -25.92 18.56 -3.26
CA ARG A 348 -27.14 19.35 -3.06
C ARG A 348 -27.15 20.05 -1.70
N GLU A 349 -27.96 21.10 -1.58
CA GLU A 349 -28.21 21.77 -0.31
C GLU A 349 -29.25 21.01 0.51
N GLU A 350 -28.90 20.62 1.73
CA GLU A 350 -29.78 20.05 2.75
C GLU A 350 -29.58 20.80 4.06
N ASP A 351 -30.67 21.27 4.68
CA ASP A 351 -30.66 21.99 5.95
C ASP A 351 -29.64 23.16 6.02
N GLY A 352 -29.41 23.85 4.89
CA GLY A 352 -28.48 24.98 4.77
C GLY A 352 -27.00 24.59 4.65
N GLN A 353 -26.70 23.30 4.46
CA GLN A 353 -25.35 22.78 4.22
C GLN A 353 -25.28 22.04 2.88
N MET A 354 -24.16 22.20 2.17
CA MET A 354 -23.89 21.39 0.98
C MET A 354 -23.48 19.98 1.39
N VAL A 355 -24.15 18.97 0.83
CA VAL A 355 -23.86 17.55 1.05
C VAL A 355 -23.63 16.84 -0.29
N TYR A 356 -22.81 15.79 -0.28
CA TYR A 356 -22.39 15.06 -1.48
C TYR A 356 -22.56 13.55 -1.27
N PRO A 357 -22.96 12.80 -2.32
CA PRO A 357 -23.21 11.37 -2.17
C PRO A 357 -21.92 10.56 -2.09
N ASN A 358 -21.98 9.43 -1.39
CA ASN A 358 -20.86 8.49 -1.30
C ASN A 358 -21.21 7.09 -1.80
N LYS A 359 -22.48 6.84 -2.13
CA LYS A 359 -23.01 5.51 -2.48
C LYS A 359 -24.10 5.60 -3.54
N TYR A 360 -24.36 4.49 -4.23
CA TYR A 360 -25.37 4.39 -5.29
C TYR A 360 -26.18 3.09 -5.16
N GLY A 361 -27.51 3.16 -5.30
CA GLY A 361 -28.42 2.01 -5.14
C GLY A 361 -29.61 2.07 -6.10
N ASP A 362 -30.62 1.23 -5.84
CA ASP A 362 -31.84 1.14 -6.66
C ASP A 362 -32.55 2.51 -6.84
N ASP A 363 -32.53 3.35 -5.80
CA ASP A 363 -33.13 4.69 -5.79
C ASP A 363 -32.15 5.81 -6.21
N GLY A 364 -30.97 5.46 -6.73
CA GLY A 364 -29.93 6.39 -7.14
C GLY A 364 -28.89 6.70 -6.06
N TRP A 365 -28.33 7.91 -6.09
CA TRP A 365 -27.31 8.37 -5.14
C TRP A 365 -27.87 8.47 -3.71
N TYR A 366 -27.12 7.96 -2.73
CA TYR A 366 -27.46 8.04 -1.31
C TYR A 366 -26.21 8.18 -0.43
N ASN A 367 -26.41 8.18 0.90
CA ASN A 367 -25.37 8.43 1.89
C ASN A 367 -24.68 9.78 1.64
N PHE A 368 -25.49 10.84 1.66
CA PHE A 368 -25.03 12.21 1.50
C PHE A 368 -24.30 12.67 2.77
N THR A 369 -23.06 13.11 2.64
CA THR A 369 -22.24 13.57 3.77
C THR A 369 -21.79 15.01 3.56
N PRO A 370 -21.48 15.74 4.66
CA PRO A 370 -20.70 16.96 4.57
C PRO A 370 -19.38 16.76 3.83
N GLY A 371 -19.07 17.67 2.91
CA GLY A 371 -17.82 17.68 2.17
C GLY A 371 -17.85 16.87 0.87
N PRO A 372 -17.12 17.29 -0.17
CA PRO A 372 -17.05 16.56 -1.44
C PRO A 372 -16.47 15.16 -1.29
N TYR A 373 -16.92 14.23 -2.14
CA TYR A 373 -16.28 12.94 -2.34
C TYR A 373 -14.83 13.15 -2.81
N ASN A 374 -13.87 12.57 -2.10
CA ASN A 374 -12.43 12.80 -2.33
C ASN A 374 -11.60 11.50 -2.31
N VAL A 375 -12.23 10.33 -2.36
CA VAL A 375 -11.52 9.04 -2.35
C VAL A 375 -10.68 8.90 -3.62
N GLY A 376 -9.36 8.76 -3.48
CA GLY A 376 -8.41 8.73 -4.59
C GLY A 376 -7.89 10.11 -5.04
N ALA A 377 -8.26 11.20 -4.35
CA ALA A 377 -7.83 12.54 -4.73
C ALA A 377 -6.31 12.74 -4.60
N MET A 378 -5.69 12.18 -3.55
CA MET A 378 -4.25 12.28 -3.32
C MET A 378 -3.46 11.55 -4.41
N GLU A 379 -3.88 10.33 -4.74
CA GLU A 379 -3.28 9.47 -5.75
C GLU A 379 -3.39 10.12 -7.14
N THR A 380 -4.59 10.53 -7.54
CA THR A 380 -4.82 11.17 -8.85
C THR A 380 -4.09 12.51 -9.00
N TRP A 381 -4.00 13.30 -7.92
CA TRP A 381 -3.15 14.50 -7.91
C TRP A 381 -1.68 14.12 -8.05
N TYR A 382 -1.18 13.17 -7.26
CA TYR A 382 0.23 12.80 -7.27
C TYR A 382 0.66 12.23 -8.64
N TRP A 383 -0.19 11.43 -9.28
CA TRP A 383 0.11 10.88 -10.60
C TRP A 383 0.12 11.98 -11.69
N SER A 384 -0.88 12.86 -11.68
CA SER A 384 -1.08 13.85 -12.74
C SER A 384 -0.27 15.13 -12.57
N MET A 385 0.00 15.55 -11.32
CA MET A 385 0.54 16.85 -10.92
C MET A 385 -0.27 18.06 -11.42
N THR A 386 -1.56 17.87 -11.71
CA THR A 386 -2.44 18.97 -12.17
C THR A 386 -2.91 19.85 -11.02
N LYS A 387 -3.20 21.12 -11.31
CA LYS A 387 -3.68 22.08 -10.30
C LYS A 387 -5.10 21.74 -9.86
N GLU A 388 -5.90 21.25 -10.78
CA GLU A 388 -7.29 20.87 -10.60
C GLU A 388 -7.40 19.69 -9.63
N ALA A 389 -6.59 18.64 -9.83
CA ALA A 389 -6.55 17.52 -8.89
C ALA A 389 -5.99 17.93 -7.52
N ARG A 390 -4.96 18.78 -7.50
CA ARG A 390 -4.36 19.30 -6.25
C ARG A 390 -5.37 20.03 -5.37
N ALA A 391 -6.32 20.77 -5.97
CA ALA A 391 -7.31 21.53 -5.23
C ALA A 391 -8.16 20.66 -4.29
N ARG A 392 -8.35 19.37 -4.63
CA ARG A 392 -9.10 18.41 -3.79
C ARG A 392 -8.35 17.96 -2.54
N CYS A 393 -7.03 18.20 -2.48
CA CYS A 393 -6.16 17.82 -1.37
C CYS A 393 -5.56 19.04 -0.65
N ALA A 394 -6.07 20.25 -0.88
CA ALA A 394 -5.45 21.48 -0.40
C ALA A 394 -5.37 21.57 1.14
N ASP A 395 -6.29 20.92 1.85
CA ASP A 395 -6.31 20.90 3.32
C ASP A 395 -5.38 19.86 3.96
N ASP A 396 -4.81 18.94 3.16
CA ASP A 396 -3.89 17.93 3.66
C ASP A 396 -2.60 18.58 4.19
N ALA A 397 -2.16 18.16 5.38
CA ALA A 397 -1.05 18.79 6.09
C ALA A 397 0.28 18.72 5.32
N TRP A 398 0.53 17.63 4.60
CA TRP A 398 1.73 17.47 3.78
C TRP A 398 1.63 18.32 2.51
N VAL A 399 0.46 18.43 1.89
CA VAL A 399 0.24 19.33 0.73
C VAL A 399 0.42 20.80 1.10
N ARG A 400 -0.05 21.21 2.29
CA ARG A 400 0.17 22.55 2.83
C ARG A 400 1.64 22.80 3.13
N TYR A 401 2.36 21.80 3.64
CA TYR A 401 3.82 21.87 3.81
C TYR A 401 4.54 22.09 2.48
N LEU A 402 4.23 21.30 1.45
CA LEU A 402 4.77 21.45 0.10
C LEU A 402 4.43 22.80 -0.55
N SER A 403 3.41 23.50 -0.04
CA SER A 403 3.03 24.87 -0.47
C SER A 403 3.72 25.98 0.33
N GLY A 404 4.46 25.63 1.38
CA GLY A 404 5.00 26.59 2.35
C GLY A 404 3.97 27.13 3.36
N GLU A 405 2.74 26.62 3.35
CA GLU A 405 1.64 27.05 4.24
C GLU A 405 1.69 26.37 5.61
N HIS A 406 2.48 25.31 5.75
CA HIS A 406 2.68 24.58 7.01
C HIS A 406 4.17 24.22 7.21
N PRO A 407 5.06 25.21 7.41
CA PRO A 407 6.51 25.00 7.41
C PRO A 407 7.03 24.16 8.59
N THR A 408 6.28 24.06 9.70
CA THR A 408 6.62 23.27 10.89
C THR A 408 6.17 21.81 10.83
N TYR A 409 5.51 21.42 9.73
CA TYR A 409 5.02 20.05 9.52
C TYR A 409 6.08 18.95 9.75
N PRO A 410 7.34 19.07 9.28
CA PRO A 410 8.31 18.00 9.45
C PRO A 410 8.56 17.66 10.92
N GLU A 411 8.84 18.66 11.75
CA GLU A 411 9.07 18.48 13.17
C GLU A 411 7.82 18.01 13.91
N GLU A 412 6.66 18.61 13.63
CA GLU A 412 5.38 18.25 14.25
C GLU A 412 4.98 16.79 13.96
N ALA A 413 5.10 16.36 12.70
CA ALA A 413 4.73 15.01 12.29
C ALA A 413 5.69 13.96 12.88
N LEU A 414 7.00 14.23 12.88
CA LEU A 414 7.98 13.31 13.47
C LEU A 414 7.84 13.19 15.00
N GLN A 415 7.50 14.29 15.68
CA GLN A 415 7.19 14.26 17.11
C GLN A 415 5.91 13.49 17.41
N ALA A 416 4.87 13.63 16.56
CA ALA A 416 3.64 12.86 16.66
C ALA A 416 3.89 11.36 16.48
N ASP A 417 4.74 10.97 15.53
CA ASP A 417 5.15 9.58 15.33
C ASP A 417 5.88 9.02 16.56
N LEU A 418 6.84 9.75 17.14
CA LEU A 418 7.50 9.35 18.39
C LEU A 418 6.52 9.15 19.55
N ALA A 419 5.52 10.03 19.68
CA ALA A 419 4.47 9.90 20.68
C ALA A 419 3.58 8.66 20.41
N SER A 420 3.26 8.40 19.15
CA SER A 420 2.49 7.22 18.71
C SER A 420 3.24 5.91 19.03
N VAL A 421 4.53 5.83 18.72
CA VAL A 421 5.39 4.68 19.08
C VAL A 421 5.34 4.41 20.58
N ARG A 422 5.47 5.44 21.42
CA ARG A 422 5.38 5.30 22.88
C ARG A 422 4.03 4.71 23.31
N GLN A 423 2.93 5.19 22.74
CA GLN A 423 1.58 4.71 23.05
C GLN A 423 1.41 3.25 22.63
N LYS A 424 1.80 2.90 21.40
CA LYS A 424 1.73 1.53 20.87
C LYS A 424 2.54 0.54 21.70
N VAL A 425 3.77 0.90 22.09
CA VAL A 425 4.60 0.06 22.97
C VAL A 425 3.98 -0.13 24.35
N GLU A 426 3.27 0.88 24.88
CA GLU A 426 2.53 0.71 26.12
C GLU A 426 1.37 -0.28 25.98
N SER A 427 0.66 -0.25 24.85
CA SER A 427 -0.33 -1.29 24.53
C SER A 427 0.30 -2.69 24.47
N VAL A 428 1.50 -2.84 23.91
CA VAL A 428 2.24 -4.12 23.95
C VAL A 428 2.56 -4.58 25.38
N ARG A 429 2.95 -3.66 26.27
CA ARG A 429 3.27 -4.00 27.67
C ARG A 429 2.05 -4.41 28.47
N THR A 430 0.91 -3.80 28.16
CA THR A 430 -0.34 -3.95 28.93
C THR A 430 -1.30 -4.94 28.30
N ASP A 431 -1.00 -5.50 27.11
CA ASP A 431 -1.77 -6.57 26.48
C ASP A 431 -1.91 -7.77 27.43
N PRO A 432 -3.13 -8.04 27.93
CA PRO A 432 -3.35 -9.15 28.85
C PRO A 432 -3.46 -10.50 28.12
N LEU A 433 -3.55 -10.50 26.78
CA LEU A 433 -3.85 -11.70 26.02
C LEU A 433 -2.66 -12.65 25.97
N THR A 434 -2.96 -13.95 26.06
CA THR A 434 -2.01 -15.03 25.84
C THR A 434 -2.16 -15.56 24.41
N PRO A 435 -1.19 -16.33 23.89
CA PRO A 435 -1.34 -16.93 22.55
C PRO A 435 -2.61 -17.77 22.40
N ASP A 436 -3.11 -18.38 23.48
CA ASP A 436 -4.31 -19.23 23.50
C ASP A 436 -5.62 -18.42 23.49
N THR A 437 -5.59 -17.13 23.83
CA THR A 437 -6.76 -16.25 23.93
C THR A 437 -6.72 -15.09 22.93
N ARG A 438 -5.75 -15.11 22.00
CA ARG A 438 -5.48 -14.03 21.04
C ARG A 438 -5.88 -14.44 19.63
N LEU A 439 -6.60 -13.54 18.97
CA LEU A 439 -6.86 -13.56 17.53
C LEU A 439 -5.81 -12.70 16.79
N SER A 440 -5.61 -12.93 15.49
CA SER A 440 -4.55 -12.29 14.70
C SER A 440 -4.71 -10.77 14.57
N ASP A 441 -5.95 -10.27 14.52
CA ASP A 441 -6.32 -8.86 14.44
C ASP A 441 -6.03 -8.06 15.73
N ASN A 442 -6.02 -8.74 16.89
CA ASN A 442 -5.98 -8.12 18.21
C ASN A 442 -4.74 -7.24 18.44
N THR A 443 -3.65 -7.50 17.71
CA THR A 443 -2.38 -6.77 17.86
C THR A 443 -2.12 -5.77 16.74
N ASN A 444 -2.97 -5.67 15.71
CA ASN A 444 -2.78 -4.76 14.57
C ASN A 444 -2.61 -3.30 15.04
N GLY A 445 -3.45 -2.88 16.00
CA GLY A 445 -3.37 -1.55 16.61
C GLY A 445 -2.09 -1.27 17.40
N PHE A 446 -1.28 -2.29 17.68
CA PHE A 446 -0.02 -2.18 18.44
C PHE A 446 1.22 -2.15 17.54
N ASN A 447 1.08 -2.40 16.23
CA ASN A 447 2.20 -2.40 15.28
C ASN A 447 2.98 -1.07 15.38
N PRO A 448 4.24 -1.06 15.87
CA PRO A 448 4.97 0.18 16.15
C PRO A 448 5.39 0.97 14.92
N ALA A 449 5.37 0.39 13.73
CA ALA A 449 5.73 1.09 12.51
C ALA A 449 4.70 2.20 12.20
N THR A 450 5.20 3.39 11.92
CA THR A 450 4.44 4.58 11.48
C THR A 450 5.23 5.25 10.35
N PRO A 451 5.35 4.61 9.17
CA PRO A 451 6.23 5.11 8.11
C PRO A 451 5.69 6.35 7.39
N ASN A 452 4.41 6.72 7.54
CA ASN A 452 3.75 7.69 6.66
C ASN A 452 4.45 9.04 6.58
N ALA A 453 4.68 9.71 7.71
CA ALA A 453 5.34 11.02 7.72
C ALA A 453 6.81 10.89 7.28
N LEU A 454 7.51 9.85 7.76
CA LEU A 454 8.87 9.55 7.30
C LEU A 454 8.94 9.38 5.79
N PHE A 455 7.98 8.67 5.18
CA PHE A 455 7.93 8.40 3.76
C PHE A 455 7.65 9.67 2.96
N GLN A 456 6.68 10.48 3.39
CA GLN A 456 6.37 11.77 2.78
C GLN A 456 7.58 12.71 2.81
N LEU A 457 8.26 12.81 3.96
CA LEU A 457 9.40 13.71 4.17
C LEU A 457 10.69 13.17 3.53
N THR A 458 10.88 11.85 3.44
CA THR A 458 12.13 11.26 2.93
C THR A 458 12.06 11.02 1.42
N MET A 459 10.97 10.39 0.96
CA MET A 459 10.83 9.88 -0.41
C MET A 459 9.99 10.81 -1.30
N GLY A 460 9.19 11.70 -0.71
CA GLY A 460 8.42 12.69 -1.47
C GLY A 460 7.18 12.14 -2.16
N GLY A 461 6.48 11.19 -1.53
CA GLY A 461 5.26 10.59 -2.07
C GLY A 461 4.28 10.17 -0.98
N PRO A 462 3.05 9.75 -1.34
CA PRO A 462 2.16 9.07 -0.41
C PRO A 462 2.74 7.69 -0.05
N ALA A 463 2.67 7.32 1.24
CA ALA A 463 3.15 6.01 1.68
C ALA A 463 2.36 4.87 1.00
N PRO A 464 3.04 3.77 0.61
CA PRO A 464 2.38 2.64 -0.01
C PRO A 464 1.40 1.98 0.94
N LYS A 465 0.35 1.37 0.39
CA LYS A 465 -0.69 0.66 1.12
C LYS A 465 -1.05 -0.60 0.33
N ARG A 466 -1.20 -1.73 1.02
CA ARG A 466 -1.62 -2.99 0.39
C ARG A 466 -0.67 -3.38 -0.75
N ALA A 467 -1.13 -4.19 -1.70
CA ALA A 467 -0.39 -4.58 -2.90
C ALA A 467 -0.14 -3.44 -3.92
N GLN A 468 -0.20 -2.16 -3.53
CA GLN A 468 0.06 -1.05 -4.44
C GLN A 468 1.57 -0.82 -4.61
N ALA A 469 2.02 -0.65 -5.85
CA ALA A 469 3.38 -0.22 -6.12
C ALA A 469 3.68 1.16 -5.51
N VAL A 470 4.93 1.34 -5.13
CA VAL A 470 5.42 2.55 -4.47
C VAL A 470 5.52 3.71 -5.46
N HIS A 471 4.90 4.85 -5.14
CA HIS A 471 5.02 6.10 -5.87
C HIS A 471 5.77 7.12 -5.03
N CYS A 472 6.96 7.54 -5.46
CA CYS A 472 7.77 8.53 -4.76
C CYS A 472 8.62 9.37 -5.73
N MET A 473 9.17 10.49 -5.27
CA MET A 473 10.06 11.31 -6.09
C MET A 473 11.48 10.77 -6.07
N PHE A 474 11.95 10.38 -4.89
CA PHE A 474 13.33 9.98 -4.67
C PHE A 474 13.39 8.67 -3.90
N ARG A 475 14.33 7.82 -4.29
CA ARG A 475 14.76 6.64 -3.54
C ARG A 475 16.27 6.71 -3.34
N TYR A 476 16.73 6.21 -2.20
CA TYR A 476 18.13 6.32 -1.78
C TYR A 476 18.78 4.95 -1.62
N PHE A 477 20.10 4.92 -1.78
CA PHE A 477 20.89 3.74 -1.45
C PHE A 477 22.18 4.13 -0.72
N ASP A 478 22.51 3.36 0.31
CA ASP A 478 23.77 3.42 1.03
C ASP A 478 24.81 2.66 0.23
N LEU A 479 25.73 3.41 -0.40
CA LEU A 479 26.77 2.84 -1.24
C LEU A 479 27.87 2.17 -0.41
N GLY A 480 28.10 2.63 0.83
CA GLY A 480 29.11 2.07 1.72
C GLY A 480 28.75 0.66 2.15
N ARG A 481 27.47 0.44 2.47
CA ARG A 481 26.94 -0.88 2.88
C ARG A 481 26.31 -1.68 1.74
N ARG A 482 26.14 -1.09 0.55
CA ARG A 482 25.46 -1.67 -0.63
C ARG A 482 24.08 -2.23 -0.26
N ARG A 483 23.21 -1.36 0.24
CA ARG A 483 21.83 -1.70 0.64
C ARG A 483 20.87 -0.54 0.34
N PRO A 484 19.56 -0.80 0.23
CA PRO A 484 18.59 0.28 0.05
C PRO A 484 18.52 1.17 1.30
N GLY A 485 18.11 2.41 1.06
CA GLY A 485 17.86 3.42 2.07
C GLY A 485 19.00 4.41 2.29
N LEU A 486 18.75 5.37 3.18
CA LEU A 486 19.76 6.35 3.60
C LEU A 486 20.84 5.66 4.46
N PRO A 487 22.11 6.10 4.38
CA PRO A 487 23.12 5.74 5.37
C PRO A 487 22.69 6.08 6.81
N GLU A 488 23.29 5.41 7.80
CA GLU A 488 22.84 5.48 9.20
C GLU A 488 22.77 6.93 9.74
N ASP A 489 23.74 7.78 9.39
CA ASP A 489 23.83 9.16 9.86
C ASP A 489 23.36 10.20 8.82
N VAL A 490 22.71 9.77 7.74
CA VAL A 490 22.15 10.69 6.73
C VAL A 490 20.64 10.82 6.90
N ALA A 491 20.16 12.06 6.81
CA ALA A 491 18.74 12.42 6.79
C ALA A 491 18.38 13.14 5.47
N ALA A 492 17.14 12.98 5.02
CA ALA A 492 16.63 13.60 3.79
C ALA A 492 15.26 14.26 4.01
N LEU A 493 15.07 15.50 3.54
CA LEU A 493 13.82 16.24 3.65
C LEU A 493 13.37 16.75 2.28
N VAL A 494 12.29 16.18 1.75
CA VAL A 494 11.64 16.59 0.51
C VAL A 494 10.69 17.74 0.81
N ASP A 495 11.06 18.94 0.37
CA ASP A 495 10.27 20.17 0.57
C ASP A 495 9.50 20.62 -0.69
N ALA A 496 9.78 20.01 -1.84
CA ALA A 496 9.07 20.30 -3.08
C ALA A 496 8.88 19.03 -3.92
N VAL A 497 7.65 18.88 -4.43
CA VAL A 497 7.22 17.77 -5.29
C VAL A 497 6.53 18.40 -6.50
N GLY A 498 6.98 18.06 -7.71
CA GLY A 498 6.43 18.63 -8.92
C GLY A 498 6.57 17.74 -10.15
N ASP A 499 6.04 18.23 -11.26
CA ASP A 499 6.00 17.49 -12.52
C ASP A 499 7.39 17.32 -13.16
N THR A 500 8.13 18.41 -13.26
CA THR A 500 9.44 18.46 -13.93
C THR A 500 10.59 18.78 -12.99
N ARG A 501 10.27 19.16 -11.75
CA ARG A 501 11.22 19.53 -10.70
C ARG A 501 10.68 19.16 -9.32
N SER A 502 11.56 18.61 -8.50
CA SER A 502 11.33 18.32 -7.08
C SER A 502 12.60 18.67 -6.30
N ALA A 503 12.51 18.87 -5.00
CA ALA A 503 13.65 19.26 -4.17
C ALA A 503 13.80 18.42 -2.92
N VAL A 504 15.03 18.18 -2.52
CA VAL A 504 15.39 17.45 -1.30
C VAL A 504 16.58 18.10 -0.62
N THR A 505 16.50 18.25 0.70
CA THR A 505 17.64 18.62 1.55
C THR A 505 18.25 17.38 2.18
N LEU A 506 19.55 17.17 1.98
CA LEU A 506 20.30 16.05 2.56
C LEU A 506 21.29 16.55 3.60
N VAL A 507 21.36 15.87 4.73
CA VAL A 507 22.24 16.21 5.86
C VAL A 507 23.04 14.99 6.27
N ASN A 508 24.37 15.10 6.33
CA ASN A 508 25.22 14.14 7.02
C ASN A 508 25.44 14.59 8.47
N LEU A 509 24.89 13.84 9.43
CA LEU A 509 24.98 14.09 10.86
C LEU A 509 26.28 13.60 11.48
N ASN A 510 27.05 12.77 10.77
CA ASN A 510 28.32 12.25 11.25
C ASN A 510 29.38 13.37 11.24
N PRO A 511 30.01 13.71 12.38
CA PRO A 511 31.01 14.78 12.46
C PRO A 511 32.42 14.33 12.07
N VAL A 512 32.63 13.03 11.82
CA VAL A 512 33.94 12.42 11.56
C VAL A 512 34.04 11.93 10.11
N ASP A 513 33.06 11.15 9.67
CA ASP A 513 33.15 10.40 8.42
C ASP A 513 32.25 10.97 7.31
N PRO A 514 32.75 10.99 6.06
CA PRO A 514 31.93 11.33 4.90
C PRO A 514 31.04 10.14 4.49
N GLU A 515 29.88 10.46 3.92
CA GLU A 515 28.90 9.46 3.47
C GLU A 515 28.74 9.48 1.96
N ASP A 516 28.66 8.29 1.35
CA ASP A 516 28.38 8.10 -0.07
C ASP A 516 26.96 7.56 -0.26
N ILE A 517 26.13 8.33 -0.97
CA ILE A 517 24.72 8.03 -1.22
C ILE A 517 24.42 8.06 -2.72
N ILE A 518 23.55 7.17 -3.16
CA ILE A 518 22.95 7.22 -4.51
C ILE A 518 21.51 7.70 -4.38
N ILE A 519 21.13 8.68 -5.21
CA ILE A 519 19.75 9.10 -5.44
C ILE A 519 19.27 8.52 -6.77
N GLN A 520 18.10 7.90 -6.73
CA GLN A 520 17.33 7.43 -7.86
C GLN A 520 16.02 8.24 -7.97
N GLY A 521 15.61 8.55 -9.20
CA GLY A 521 14.28 9.11 -9.46
C GLY A 521 13.20 8.04 -9.47
N GLY A 522 12.21 8.15 -8.59
CA GLY A 522 11.16 7.14 -8.44
C GLY A 522 11.61 5.90 -7.66
N ALA A 523 10.64 5.06 -7.26
CA ALA A 523 10.92 3.88 -6.46
C ALA A 523 11.58 2.75 -7.29
N TYR A 524 11.26 2.71 -8.58
CA TYR A 524 11.64 1.69 -9.56
C TYR A 524 12.49 2.26 -10.70
N ARG A 525 13.16 3.41 -10.48
CA ARG A 525 13.97 4.14 -11.48
C ARG A 525 13.14 4.72 -12.64
N GLU A 526 11.83 4.79 -12.48
CA GLU A 526 10.89 5.22 -13.51
C GLU A 526 11.03 6.70 -13.85
N HIS A 527 11.67 7.53 -13.00
CA HIS A 527 11.93 8.95 -13.31
C HIS A 527 13.37 9.15 -13.78
N ALA A 528 13.56 9.75 -14.96
CA ALA A 528 14.87 10.09 -15.48
C ALA A 528 15.33 11.44 -14.93
N LEU A 529 16.36 11.43 -14.09
CA LEU A 529 17.00 12.65 -13.58
C LEU A 529 17.73 13.37 -14.74
N LYS A 530 17.53 14.68 -14.89
CA LYS A 530 18.09 15.47 -15.99
C LYS A 530 19.20 16.39 -15.51
N SER A 531 18.94 17.18 -14.48
CA SER A 531 19.93 18.09 -13.92
C SER A 531 19.65 18.33 -12.43
N VAL A 532 20.68 18.76 -11.71
CA VAL A 532 20.58 19.10 -10.29
C VAL A 532 21.26 20.44 -10.04
N SER A 533 20.53 21.35 -9.40
CA SER A 533 21.06 22.60 -8.85
C SER A 533 21.33 22.39 -7.36
N VAL A 534 22.56 22.71 -6.93
CA VAL A 534 22.96 22.62 -5.53
C VAL A 534 22.84 24.00 -4.90
N GLU A 535 21.94 24.11 -3.93
CA GLU A 535 21.81 25.28 -3.07
C GLU A 535 22.50 25.01 -1.73
N SER A 536 23.38 25.92 -1.32
CA SER A 536 24.04 25.87 -0.02
C SER A 536 23.81 27.18 0.72
N LYS A 537 23.43 27.11 2.00
CA LYS A 537 23.23 28.29 2.86
C LYS A 537 24.53 29.05 3.18
N ALA A 538 25.70 28.49 2.86
CA ALA A 538 26.96 29.23 2.95
C ALA A 538 27.07 30.24 1.79
N ALA A 539 27.35 31.50 2.14
CA ALA A 539 27.28 32.69 1.29
C ALA A 539 28.17 32.72 0.03
N GLU A 540 28.89 31.64 -0.31
CA GLU A 540 29.84 31.58 -1.43
C GLU A 540 29.55 30.45 -2.45
N ALA A 541 28.47 29.68 -2.30
CA ALA A 541 28.10 28.65 -3.27
C ALA A 541 27.07 29.21 -4.27
N ASP A 542 27.55 29.88 -5.31
CA ASP A 542 26.72 30.26 -6.46
C ASP A 542 26.13 28.99 -7.11
N GLY A 543 24.83 29.01 -7.38
CA GLY A 543 23.99 27.85 -7.71
C GLY A 543 24.54 27.03 -8.87
N ARG A 544 25.32 25.99 -8.55
CA ARG A 544 25.94 25.13 -9.55
C ARG A 544 24.90 24.12 -10.04
N THR A 545 24.43 24.31 -11.27
CA THR A 545 23.67 23.29 -11.99
C THR A 545 24.62 22.29 -12.64
N VAL A 546 24.37 21.00 -12.43
CA VAL A 546 25.11 19.88 -13.02
C VAL A 546 24.13 18.99 -13.76
N GLU A 547 24.45 18.66 -15.01
CA GLU A 547 23.70 17.67 -15.79
C GLU A 547 23.91 16.26 -15.20
N VAL A 548 22.83 15.50 -15.08
CA VAL A 548 22.85 14.13 -14.57
C VAL A 548 22.98 13.18 -15.76
N ALA A 549 24.10 12.46 -15.82
CA ALA A 549 24.39 11.46 -16.84
C ALA A 549 24.02 10.06 -16.34
N GLY A 550 22.98 9.48 -16.96
CA GLY A 550 22.40 8.18 -16.62
C GLY A 550 21.24 8.29 -15.62
N ASP A 551 20.88 7.17 -15.02
CA ASP A 551 19.63 7.07 -14.22
C ASP A 551 19.79 7.46 -12.74
N TYR A 552 21.02 7.77 -12.31
CA TYR A 552 21.38 7.92 -10.91
C TYR A 552 22.31 9.11 -10.67
N LEU A 553 22.16 9.71 -9.49
CA LEU A 553 23.04 10.75 -8.96
C LEU A 553 23.80 10.21 -7.74
N ARG A 554 25.13 10.21 -7.79
CA ARG A 554 25.96 9.95 -6.62
C ARG A 554 26.25 11.25 -5.88
N LEU A 555 26.06 11.26 -4.58
CA LEU A 555 26.52 12.32 -3.70
C LEU A 555 27.51 11.80 -2.68
N ARG A 556 28.55 12.59 -2.46
CA ARG A 556 29.47 12.43 -1.33
C ARG A 556 29.25 13.60 -0.38
N LEU A 557 28.71 13.34 0.80
CA LEU A 557 28.47 14.32 1.85
C LEU A 557 29.67 14.33 2.80
N ALA A 558 30.39 15.44 2.91
CA ALA A 558 31.43 15.60 3.91
C ALA A 558 30.85 15.51 5.35
N PRO A 559 31.69 15.28 6.37
CA PRO A 559 31.22 15.26 7.76
C PRO A 559 30.48 16.55 8.14
N GLY A 560 29.30 16.44 8.75
CA GLY A 560 28.50 17.59 9.19
C GLY A 560 28.02 18.50 8.06
N SER A 561 27.87 17.99 6.83
CA SER A 561 27.49 18.80 5.67
C SER A 561 26.00 18.72 5.30
N GLU A 562 25.50 19.78 4.66
CA GLU A 562 24.15 19.84 4.08
C GLU A 562 24.20 20.39 2.66
N ALA A 563 23.28 19.91 1.82
CA ALA A 563 22.87 20.62 0.62
C ALA A 563 21.38 20.44 0.36
N ARG A 564 20.73 21.50 -0.12
CA ARG A 564 19.44 21.41 -0.79
C ARG A 564 19.68 21.21 -2.28
N LEU A 565 19.06 20.18 -2.84
CA LEU A 565 19.15 19.80 -4.23
C LEU A 565 17.82 20.07 -4.90
N GLU A 566 17.78 20.98 -5.86
CA GLU A 566 16.66 21.07 -6.80
C GLU A 566 16.97 20.18 -8.01
N ILE A 567 16.16 19.15 -8.23
CA ILE A 567 16.41 18.13 -9.24
C ILE A 567 15.34 18.26 -10.33
N SER A 568 15.77 18.54 -11.56
CA SER A 568 14.90 18.43 -12.73
C SER A 568 14.87 16.98 -13.21
N MET A 569 13.67 16.51 -13.54
CA MET A 569 13.43 15.14 -13.96
C MET A 569 12.34 15.05 -15.02
N GLU A 570 12.35 13.95 -15.76
CA GLU A 570 11.24 13.50 -16.60
C GLU A 570 10.59 12.30 -15.90
N ARG A 571 9.37 12.47 -15.41
CA ARG A 571 8.66 11.42 -14.68
C ARG A 571 8.14 10.35 -15.64
N PHE A 572 8.25 9.09 -15.21
CA PHE A 572 7.82 7.89 -15.94
C PHE A 572 8.50 7.71 -17.31
N ALA A 573 9.77 8.11 -17.41
CA ALA A 573 10.56 8.03 -18.65
C ALA A 573 11.15 6.64 -18.89
N ASN A 574 11.32 5.84 -17.85
CA ASN A 574 11.99 4.54 -17.90
C ASN A 574 11.02 3.41 -17.54
N GLN A 575 11.28 2.21 -18.06
CA GLN A 575 10.60 1.01 -17.58
C GLN A 575 11.02 0.71 -16.13
N PRO A 576 10.05 0.41 -15.24
CA PRO A 576 10.31 0.18 -13.83
C PRO A 576 11.17 -1.07 -13.61
N THR A 577 12.07 -1.00 -12.64
CA THR A 577 12.89 -2.14 -12.21
C THR A 577 13.14 -2.14 -10.71
N LEU A 578 13.27 -3.33 -10.13
CA LEU A 578 13.74 -3.51 -8.74
C LEU A 578 15.27 -3.50 -8.61
N ALA A 579 16.00 -3.55 -9.73
CA ALA A 579 17.45 -3.67 -9.73
C ALA A 579 18.14 -2.53 -8.95
N PHE A 580 19.11 -2.93 -8.13
CA PHE A 580 19.96 -1.98 -7.40
C PHE A 580 21.05 -1.39 -8.31
N PRO A 581 21.59 -0.20 -7.97
CA PRO A 581 22.51 0.52 -8.84
C PRO A 581 23.97 0.01 -8.85
N TRP A 582 24.27 -1.26 -8.53
CA TRP A 582 25.63 -1.79 -8.39
C TRP A 582 25.87 -3.21 -8.87
#